data_AF-A0A921ISN1-F1
#
_entry.id   AF-A0A921ISN1-F1
#
_cell.length_a   1.000
_cell.length_b   1.000
_cell.length_c   1.000
_cell.angle_alpha   90.00
_cell.angle_beta   90.00
_cell.angle_gamma   90.00
#
_symmetry.space_group_name_H-M   'P 1'
#
loop_
_entity.id
_entity.type
_entity.pdbx_description
1 polymer ?
#
loop_
_entity_poly.entity_id
_entity_poly.type
_entity_poly.pdbx_seq_one_letter_code
_entity_poly.pdbx_strand_id
1 'polypeptide(L)'
;MLLIRSLGQEQYARQINQGAVGCRDLLSHLFCRTDNKYPYADFYEALFSQVRRGFHPHMLAIHGLSDWQMQLVAFLLDPLVADTYMTFFHIADVEKTEKWLDSLDDGYFIFIDPHFAVDESICGKNETAYYCGSRLRYVEKAEDINVRETNLACPGIATVFADSETYGCCSDINERTIYTFNLIASFTPLMNRILGPGTSETENEFRYLIRRKRRYYGRGLYSPIPNTSTLISCDGKTYKVQVRTWKSSQVQGVLDFSINLIPCDGRSKQLDLITAMQNGSDINIVPHFYNLDIKGTSNRWGYIGNKDKCKRFIERELKGGVRHRKGRDYHTHHGEWDRLIAVRKMDDSYCDGDGVILRSPEYGAYEMKQGQRVLNDKDLPA
;
A
#
# COMPACT_ATOMS: atom_id res chain seq x y z
N MET A 1 -16.23 10.38 -7.22
CA MET A 1 -16.17 10.23 -5.75
C MET A 1 -15.19 11.28 -5.23
N LEU A 2 -15.48 11.96 -4.12
CA LEU A 2 -14.54 12.93 -3.53
C LEU A 2 -13.91 12.30 -2.29
N LEU A 3 -12.58 12.35 -2.18
CA LEU A 3 -11.81 11.79 -1.08
C LEU A 3 -11.22 12.93 -0.26
N ILE A 4 -11.30 12.85 1.07
CA ILE A 4 -10.81 13.86 2.02
C ILE A 4 -9.82 13.21 2.96
N ARG A 5 -8.79 13.94 3.37
CA ARG A 5 -7.89 13.49 4.44
C ARG A 5 -7.48 14.63 5.35
N SER A 6 -7.43 14.36 6.66
CA SER A 6 -6.89 15.27 7.66
C SER A 6 -5.41 14.97 7.94
N LEU A 7 -4.62 16.03 8.11
CA LEU A 7 -3.20 16.00 8.44
C LEU A 7 -2.97 16.89 9.67
N GLY A 8 -2.18 16.43 10.62
CA GLY A 8 -1.93 17.18 11.86
C GLY A 8 -1.02 18.41 11.72
N GLN A 9 -0.50 18.70 10.51
CA GLN A 9 0.30 19.91 10.25
C GLN A 9 0.05 20.45 8.84
N GLU A 10 -0.05 21.79 8.73
CA GLU A 10 -0.35 22.47 7.47
C GLU A 10 0.72 22.23 6.41
N GLN A 11 2.00 22.22 6.80
CA GLN A 11 3.10 22.00 5.87
C GLN A 11 3.00 20.67 5.13
N TYR A 12 2.48 19.62 5.78
CA TYR A 12 2.25 18.31 5.15
C TYR A 12 1.01 18.34 4.26
N ALA A 13 -0.07 18.99 4.71
CA ALA A 13 -1.27 19.16 3.89
C ALA A 13 -0.97 19.91 2.57
N ARG A 14 -0.10 20.94 2.62
CA ARG A 14 0.25 21.74 1.43
C ARG A 14 1.05 20.99 0.37
N GLN A 15 1.64 19.84 0.69
CA GLN A 15 2.33 19.00 -0.31
C GLN A 15 1.39 18.50 -1.41
N ILE A 16 0.08 18.42 -1.12
CA ILE A 16 -0.93 18.06 -2.14
C ILE A 16 -0.88 18.99 -3.35
N ASN A 17 -0.52 20.26 -3.18
CA ASN A 17 -0.43 21.22 -4.30
C ASN A 17 0.70 20.87 -5.29
N GLN A 18 1.65 20.03 -4.88
CA GLN A 18 2.68 19.48 -5.76
C GLN A 18 2.24 18.16 -6.41
N GLY A 19 1.00 17.74 -6.18
CA GLY A 19 0.44 16.45 -6.60
C GLY A 19 1.00 15.27 -5.83
N ALA A 20 1.45 15.47 -4.59
CA ALA A 20 2.05 14.44 -3.75
C ALA A 20 1.19 14.13 -2.51
N VAL A 21 1.04 12.84 -2.21
CA VAL A 21 0.38 12.36 -0.99
C VAL A 21 1.35 11.48 -0.21
N GLY A 22 1.57 11.80 1.07
CA GLY A 22 2.38 10.98 1.96
C GLY A 22 1.67 9.69 2.36
N CYS A 23 2.27 8.55 2.04
CA CYS A 23 1.83 7.21 2.37
C CYS A 23 2.78 6.61 3.40
N ARG A 24 2.25 6.09 4.51
CA ARG A 24 3.08 5.55 5.60
C ARG A 24 3.43 4.10 5.31
N ASP A 25 4.64 3.67 5.63
CA ASP A 25 5.09 2.30 5.43
C ASP A 25 4.25 1.30 6.26
N LEU A 26 3.99 0.11 5.70
CA LEU A 26 3.11 -0.88 6.31
C LEU A 26 3.69 -1.42 7.63
N LEU A 27 5.01 -1.51 7.76
CA LEU A 27 5.65 -1.91 9.01
C LEU A 27 5.32 -0.95 10.14
N SER A 28 5.38 0.37 9.91
CA SER A 28 5.05 1.33 10.95
C SER A 28 3.56 1.33 11.28
N HIS A 29 2.65 1.06 10.33
CA HIS A 29 1.23 0.78 10.64
C HIS A 29 1.05 -0.45 11.54
N LEU A 30 1.95 -1.43 11.47
CA LEU A 30 1.93 -2.63 12.31
C LEU A 30 2.62 -2.43 13.66
N PHE A 31 3.57 -1.51 13.80
CA PHE A 31 4.45 -1.49 14.97
C PHE A 31 4.57 -0.15 15.69
N CYS A 32 4.04 0.96 15.15
CA CYS A 32 4.01 2.23 15.87
C CYS A 32 2.59 2.79 15.97
N ARG A 33 2.27 3.29 17.16
CA ARG A 33 1.16 4.23 17.38
C ARG A 33 1.62 5.63 16.98
N THR A 34 0.73 6.42 16.40
CA THR A 34 0.98 7.79 15.92
C THR A 34 0.46 8.86 16.88
N ASP A 35 0.31 8.50 18.15
CA ASP A 35 -0.10 9.38 19.24
C ASP A 35 -1.30 10.26 18.86
N ASN A 36 -2.36 9.61 18.35
CA ASN A 36 -3.70 10.19 18.16
C ASN A 36 -3.85 11.36 17.16
N LYS A 37 -2.90 11.61 16.24
CA LYS A 37 -3.18 12.55 15.12
C LYS A 37 -4.16 12.01 14.08
N TYR A 38 -4.64 10.78 14.29
CA TYR A 38 -5.79 10.20 13.63
C TYR A 38 -6.39 9.14 14.58
N PRO A 39 -7.54 9.39 15.23
CA PRO A 39 -8.08 8.49 16.25
C PRO A 39 -8.42 7.07 15.72
N TYR A 40 -8.42 6.89 14.40
CA TYR A 40 -8.79 5.65 13.71
C TYR A 40 -7.66 5.00 12.88
N ALA A 41 -6.41 5.44 13.00
CA ALA A 41 -5.26 4.87 12.25
C ALA A 41 -4.15 4.33 13.16
N ASP A 42 -4.34 4.42 14.47
CA ASP A 42 -3.52 3.72 15.47
C ASP A 42 -3.97 2.26 15.67
N PHE A 43 -4.80 1.75 14.76
CA PHE A 43 -5.14 0.34 14.71
C PHE A 43 -4.02 -0.45 14.04
N TYR A 44 -3.41 -1.30 14.85
CA TYR A 44 -2.69 -2.46 14.36
C TYR A 44 -3.58 -3.20 13.36
N GLU A 45 -3.10 -3.45 12.14
CA GLU A 45 -3.77 -4.31 11.17
C GLU A 45 -3.70 -5.77 11.66
N ALA A 46 -4.40 -6.04 12.77
CA ALA A 46 -4.27 -7.25 13.57
C ALA A 46 -4.65 -8.50 12.78
N LEU A 47 -5.70 -8.38 11.98
CA LEU A 47 -6.12 -9.45 11.10
C LEU A 47 -5.09 -9.71 10.00
N PHE A 48 -4.57 -8.66 9.35
CA PHE A 48 -3.48 -8.83 8.38
C PHE A 48 -2.29 -9.52 9.02
N SER A 49 -1.90 -9.08 10.22
CA SER A 49 -0.83 -9.66 10.99
C SER A 49 -1.05 -11.15 11.32
N GLN A 50 -2.23 -11.52 11.81
CA GLN A 50 -2.60 -12.90 12.10
C GLN A 50 -2.58 -13.78 10.85
N VAL A 51 -3.22 -13.32 9.77
CA VAL A 51 -3.24 -14.02 8.49
C VAL A 51 -1.81 -14.19 7.97
N ARG A 52 -1.00 -13.12 7.98
CA ARG A 52 0.37 -13.15 7.46
C ARG A 52 1.29 -14.05 8.28
N ARG A 53 1.11 -14.17 9.60
CA ARG A 53 1.81 -15.16 10.44
C ARG A 53 1.59 -16.59 9.95
N GLY A 54 0.37 -16.94 9.53
CA GLY A 54 0.07 -18.27 8.96
C GLY A 54 0.76 -18.55 7.63
N PHE A 55 1.12 -17.51 6.87
CA PHE A 55 1.89 -17.63 5.62
C PHE A 55 3.41 -17.59 5.81
N HIS A 56 3.89 -17.29 7.02
CA HIS A 56 5.31 -17.38 7.38
C HIS A 56 5.55 -18.74 8.05
N PRO A 57 6.06 -19.75 7.32
CA PRO A 57 6.50 -20.98 7.97
C PRO A 57 7.60 -20.64 8.99
N HIS A 58 7.65 -21.40 10.08
CA HIS A 58 8.54 -21.32 11.25
C HIS A 58 10.06 -21.41 10.96
N MET A 59 10.55 -20.74 9.91
CA MET A 59 11.87 -20.97 9.29
C MET A 59 12.99 -20.11 9.88
N LEU A 60 12.71 -19.38 10.96
CA LEU A 60 13.73 -18.61 11.65
C LEU A 60 14.16 -19.41 12.87
N ALA A 61 15.29 -20.12 12.75
CA ALA A 61 15.97 -20.76 13.87
C ALA A 61 16.64 -19.70 14.78
N ILE A 62 15.87 -18.71 15.21
CA ILE A 62 16.27 -17.65 16.12
C ILE A 62 15.70 -17.98 17.49
N HIS A 63 16.55 -17.94 18.51
CA HIS A 63 16.16 -18.15 19.90
C HIS A 63 16.43 -16.89 20.72
N GLY A 64 15.72 -16.75 21.85
CA GLY A 64 15.94 -15.67 22.81
C GLY A 64 15.33 -14.32 22.43
N LEU A 65 14.38 -14.30 21.49
CA LEU A 65 13.59 -13.12 21.15
C LEU A 65 12.16 -13.26 21.66
N SER A 66 11.52 -12.14 22.02
CA SER A 66 10.09 -12.09 22.34
C SER A 66 9.22 -12.28 21.08
N ASP A 67 7.94 -12.62 21.25
CA ASP A 67 7.00 -12.79 20.12
C ASP A 67 6.92 -11.53 19.22
N TRP A 68 6.96 -10.35 19.82
CA TRP A 68 6.97 -9.08 19.09
C TRP A 68 8.25 -8.91 18.27
N GLN A 69 9.42 -9.22 18.85
CA GLN A 69 10.72 -9.14 18.17
C GLN A 69 10.79 -10.15 17.01
N MET A 70 10.36 -11.39 17.26
CA MET A 70 10.27 -12.43 16.23
C MET A 70 9.36 -12.00 15.08
N GLN A 71 8.24 -11.38 15.39
CA GLN A 71 7.32 -10.88 14.38
C GLN A 71 7.93 -9.73 13.55
N LEU A 72 8.60 -8.78 14.20
CA LEU A 72 9.28 -7.70 13.51
C LEU A 72 10.33 -8.26 12.53
N VAL A 73 11.16 -9.21 12.98
CA VAL A 73 12.16 -9.87 12.13
C VAL A 73 11.49 -10.55 10.94
N ALA A 74 10.40 -11.30 11.15
CA ALA A 74 9.68 -11.97 10.07
C ALA A 74 9.16 -10.98 9.01
N PHE A 75 8.60 -9.84 9.42
CA PHE A 75 8.13 -8.84 8.46
C PHE A 75 9.24 -8.03 7.78
N LEU A 76 10.39 -7.82 8.44
CA LEU A 76 11.55 -7.21 7.79
C LEU A 76 12.11 -8.10 6.67
N LEU A 77 12.00 -9.42 6.86
CA LEU A 77 12.38 -10.43 5.87
C LEU A 77 11.30 -10.66 4.81
N ASP A 78 10.07 -10.21 5.05
CA ASP A 78 9.00 -10.24 4.07
C ASP A 78 9.09 -9.03 3.16
N PRO A 79 9.62 -9.19 1.94
CA PRO A 79 9.84 -8.03 1.10
C PRO A 79 8.49 -7.44 0.63
N LEU A 80 7.38 -8.20 0.68
CA LEU A 80 6.06 -7.71 0.31
C LEU A 80 5.47 -6.79 1.37
N VAL A 81 5.98 -6.84 2.61
CA VAL A 81 5.55 -5.94 3.68
C VAL A 81 6.49 -4.73 3.76
N ALA A 82 7.80 -4.94 3.69
CA ALA A 82 8.78 -3.87 3.87
C ALA A 82 8.76 -2.78 2.77
N ASP A 83 8.37 -3.13 1.53
CA ASP A 83 8.24 -2.20 0.39
C ASP A 83 6.81 -1.71 0.16
N THR A 84 5.90 -1.99 1.09
CA THR A 84 4.49 -1.61 0.99
C THR A 84 4.19 -0.39 1.86
N TYR A 85 3.41 0.52 1.31
CA TYR A 85 2.97 1.75 1.93
C TYR A 85 1.46 1.85 1.79
N MET A 86 0.84 2.53 2.74
CA MET A 86 -0.60 2.64 2.80
C MET A 86 -1.01 4.04 3.24
N THR A 87 -2.12 4.49 2.67
CA THR A 87 -2.79 5.69 3.13
C THR A 87 -4.30 5.56 2.99
N PHE A 88 -5.01 6.44 3.67
CA PHE A 88 -6.46 6.40 3.80
C PHE A 88 -7.04 7.78 3.55
N PHE A 89 -8.26 7.77 3.04
CA PHE A 89 -9.10 8.93 2.88
C PHE A 89 -10.49 8.61 3.41
N HIS A 90 -11.18 9.64 3.87
CA HIS A 90 -12.62 9.59 4.06
C HIS A 90 -13.30 9.84 2.71
N ILE A 91 -14.25 8.99 2.34
CA ILE A 91 -15.11 9.22 1.18
C ILE A 91 -16.15 10.25 1.58
N ALA A 92 -16.12 11.40 0.91
CA ALA A 92 -17.02 12.49 1.18
C ALA A 92 -18.47 12.06 0.94
N ASP A 93 -19.28 12.21 1.99
CA ASP A 93 -20.71 11.96 2.03
C ASP A 93 -21.33 12.98 2.98
N VAL A 94 -22.43 13.62 2.62
CA VAL A 94 -22.96 14.75 3.39
C VAL A 94 -23.22 14.38 4.86
N GLU A 95 -23.81 13.21 5.11
CA GLU A 95 -24.22 12.81 6.46
C GLU A 95 -23.06 12.21 7.25
N LYS A 96 -22.26 11.35 6.60
CA LYS A 96 -21.11 10.69 7.26
C LYS A 96 -19.95 11.65 7.48
N THR A 97 -19.67 12.55 6.53
CA THR A 97 -18.55 13.50 6.64
C THR A 97 -18.75 14.51 7.76
N GLU A 98 -19.98 14.96 8.02
CA GLU A 98 -20.22 15.88 9.15
C GLU A 98 -19.87 15.22 10.49
N LYS A 99 -20.40 14.01 10.73
CA LYS A 99 -20.10 13.20 11.93
C LYS A 99 -18.61 12.89 12.05
N TRP A 100 -17.98 12.49 10.95
CA TRP A 100 -16.54 12.21 10.91
C TRP A 100 -15.71 13.45 11.22
N LEU A 101 -16.05 14.61 10.64
CA LEU A 101 -15.35 15.85 10.96
C LEU A 101 -15.49 16.18 12.44
N ASP A 102 -16.69 16.06 13.01
CA ASP A 102 -16.95 16.36 14.41
C ASP A 102 -16.17 15.49 15.39
N SER A 103 -15.88 14.23 15.04
CA SER A 103 -15.07 13.32 15.86
C SER A 103 -13.56 13.56 15.79
N LEU A 104 -13.07 14.41 14.86
CA LEU A 104 -11.65 14.70 14.73
C LEU A 104 -11.23 15.90 15.58
N ASP A 105 -10.01 15.83 16.11
CA ASP A 105 -9.25 16.99 16.59
C ASP A 105 -8.99 17.99 15.45
N ASP A 106 -8.51 19.18 15.82
CA ASP A 106 -8.10 20.19 14.84
C ASP A 106 -7.01 19.65 13.89
N GLY A 107 -7.19 19.92 12.61
CA GLY A 107 -6.30 19.45 11.56
C GLY A 107 -6.44 20.23 10.26
N TYR A 108 -5.59 19.87 9.30
CA TYR A 108 -5.51 20.48 7.98
C TYR A 108 -5.92 19.49 6.91
N PHE A 109 -6.84 19.88 6.05
CA PHE A 109 -7.55 18.98 5.15
C PHE A 109 -7.11 19.16 3.71
N ILE A 110 -7.04 18.04 3.00
CA ILE A 110 -6.81 17.95 1.56
C ILE A 110 -7.96 17.19 0.91
N PHE A 111 -8.16 17.40 -0.39
CA PHE A 111 -9.06 16.57 -1.19
C PHE A 111 -8.37 15.98 -2.42
N ILE A 112 -8.93 14.85 -2.88
CA ILE A 112 -8.62 14.22 -4.14
C ILE A 112 -9.93 13.77 -4.79
N ASP A 113 -10.08 14.04 -6.08
CA ASP A 113 -11.12 13.50 -6.94
C ASP A 113 -10.45 12.51 -7.88
N PRO A 114 -10.40 11.22 -7.53
CA PRO A 114 -9.65 10.22 -8.29
C PRO A 114 -10.27 9.94 -9.66
N HIS A 115 -9.41 9.60 -10.61
CA HIS A 115 -9.80 8.91 -11.84
C HIS A 115 -9.86 7.41 -11.57
N PHE A 116 -11.04 6.80 -11.71
CA PHE A 116 -11.22 5.38 -11.49
C PHE A 116 -10.94 4.58 -12.76
N ALA A 117 -10.17 3.51 -12.60
CA ALA A 117 -9.81 2.62 -13.70
C ALA A 117 -10.89 1.55 -13.93
N VAL A 118 -11.48 1.01 -12.84
CA VAL A 118 -12.51 -0.05 -12.85
C VAL A 118 -13.42 0.14 -11.64
N ASP A 119 -14.75 0.25 -11.81
CA ASP A 119 -15.78 0.20 -10.76
C ASP A 119 -15.40 0.82 -9.40
N GLU A 120 -14.98 2.10 -9.42
CA GLU A 120 -14.54 2.87 -8.24
C GLU A 120 -13.22 2.40 -7.58
N SER A 121 -12.50 1.50 -8.22
CA SER A 121 -11.12 1.13 -7.90
C SER A 121 -10.11 1.92 -8.75
N ILE A 122 -9.05 2.35 -8.08
CA ILE A 122 -7.89 3.00 -8.69
C ILE A 122 -6.83 1.94 -8.86
N CYS A 123 -6.14 1.95 -10.00
CA CYS A 123 -5.06 1.02 -10.26
C CYS A 123 -4.07 1.64 -11.24
N GLY A 124 -2.81 1.80 -10.83
CA GLY A 124 -1.81 2.54 -11.60
C GLY A 124 -0.38 2.09 -11.31
N LYS A 125 0.53 2.53 -12.17
CA LYS A 125 1.99 2.47 -11.94
C LYS A 125 2.60 3.80 -12.32
N ASN A 126 3.66 4.16 -11.63
CA ASN A 126 4.61 5.17 -12.06
C ASN A 126 6.00 4.54 -12.23
N GLU A 127 7.05 5.35 -12.35
CA GLU A 127 8.41 4.84 -12.53
C GLU A 127 8.86 3.92 -11.38
N THR A 128 8.44 4.19 -10.15
CA THR A 128 9.02 3.62 -8.94
C THR A 128 8.08 2.72 -8.14
N ALA A 129 6.77 2.70 -8.42
CA ALA A 129 5.78 1.93 -7.68
C ALA A 129 4.60 1.44 -8.52
N TYR A 130 3.96 0.39 -8.02
CA TYR A 130 2.60 -0.04 -8.32
C TYR A 130 1.67 0.45 -7.22
N TYR A 131 0.43 0.78 -7.54
CA TYR A 131 -0.55 1.15 -6.52
C TYR A 131 -1.98 0.80 -6.94
N CYS A 132 -2.81 0.57 -5.93
CA CYS A 132 -4.24 0.41 -6.08
C CYS A 132 -4.98 1.13 -4.95
N GLY A 133 -6.28 1.30 -5.13
CA GLY A 133 -7.14 1.70 -4.04
C GLY A 133 -8.60 1.40 -4.31
N SER A 134 -9.38 1.29 -3.23
CA SER A 134 -10.83 1.11 -3.29
C SER A 134 -11.47 1.60 -1.99
N ARG A 135 -12.80 1.69 -2.00
CA ARG A 135 -13.58 1.75 -0.75
C ARG A 135 -13.28 0.51 0.10
N LEU A 136 -13.16 0.72 1.41
CA LEU A 136 -13.00 -0.34 2.39
C LEU A 136 -14.35 -1.06 2.60
N ARG A 137 -14.31 -2.39 2.74
CA ARG A 137 -15.50 -3.16 3.10
C ARG A 137 -15.59 -3.28 4.61
N TYR A 138 -16.75 -2.99 5.17
CA TYR A 138 -17.03 -3.20 6.59
C TYR A 138 -17.72 -4.55 6.78
N VAL A 139 -17.30 -5.31 7.78
CA VAL A 139 -17.80 -6.65 8.10
C VAL A 139 -17.97 -6.79 9.61
N GLU A 140 -18.83 -7.70 10.07
CA GLU A 140 -19.10 -7.87 11.51
C GLU A 140 -18.02 -8.70 12.22
N LYS A 141 -17.41 -9.66 11.50
CA LYS A 141 -16.41 -10.58 12.05
C LYS A 141 -15.39 -11.01 10.99
N ALA A 142 -14.27 -11.57 11.43
CA ALA A 142 -13.18 -11.98 10.54
C ALA A 142 -13.61 -13.02 9.50
N GLU A 143 -14.53 -13.91 9.86
CA GLU A 143 -15.03 -15.00 9.02
C GLU A 143 -15.87 -14.52 7.84
N ASP A 144 -16.39 -13.29 7.92
CA ASP A 144 -17.19 -12.69 6.84
C ASP A 144 -16.31 -12.13 5.71
N ILE A 145 -14.98 -12.14 5.89
CA ILE A 145 -14.04 -11.64 4.89
C ILE A 145 -13.88 -12.66 3.77
N ASN A 146 -14.46 -12.32 2.62
CA ASN A 146 -14.40 -13.12 1.42
C ASN A 146 -13.36 -12.57 0.44
N VAL A 147 -12.31 -13.36 0.18
CA VAL A 147 -11.22 -12.99 -0.75
C VAL A 147 -11.73 -12.67 -2.16
N ARG A 148 -12.72 -13.43 -2.67
CA ARG A 148 -13.26 -13.22 -4.01
C ARG A 148 -13.99 -11.89 -4.10
N GLU A 149 -14.87 -11.60 -3.15
CA GLU A 149 -15.61 -10.35 -3.13
C GLU A 149 -14.69 -9.14 -2.89
N THR A 150 -13.67 -9.26 -2.03
CA THR A 150 -12.67 -8.21 -1.87
C THR A 150 -11.88 -7.97 -3.15
N ASN A 151 -11.49 -9.03 -3.87
CA ASN A 151 -10.79 -8.89 -5.14
C ASN A 151 -11.69 -8.31 -6.25
N LEU A 152 -13.00 -8.58 -6.22
CA LEU A 152 -13.95 -7.94 -7.13
C LEU A 152 -14.10 -6.44 -6.83
N ALA A 153 -14.09 -6.04 -5.55
CA ALA A 153 -14.16 -4.64 -5.14
C ALA A 153 -12.83 -3.88 -5.34
N CYS A 154 -11.70 -4.58 -5.33
CA CYS A 154 -10.36 -4.01 -5.52
C CYS A 154 -9.48 -4.92 -6.38
N PRO A 155 -9.76 -5.04 -7.70
CA PRO A 155 -8.98 -5.90 -8.59
C PRO A 155 -7.51 -5.49 -8.67
N GLY A 156 -7.20 -4.24 -8.32
CA GLY A 156 -5.84 -3.72 -8.27
C GLY A 156 -4.91 -4.44 -7.26
N ILE A 157 -5.44 -5.13 -6.23
CA ILE A 157 -4.60 -5.91 -5.29
C ILE A 157 -3.77 -6.94 -6.05
N ALA A 158 -4.40 -7.69 -6.95
CA ALA A 158 -3.71 -8.68 -7.77
C ALA A 158 -2.57 -8.03 -8.57
N THR A 159 -2.76 -6.81 -9.04
CA THR A 159 -1.79 -6.14 -9.91
C THR A 159 -0.62 -5.54 -9.13
N VAL A 160 -0.85 -5.10 -7.89
CA VAL A 160 0.20 -4.58 -7.00
C VAL A 160 1.07 -5.72 -6.45
N PHE A 161 0.49 -6.87 -6.13
CA PHE A 161 1.20 -7.95 -5.43
C PHE A 161 1.61 -9.12 -6.32
N ALA A 162 0.97 -9.30 -7.47
CA ALA A 162 1.18 -10.44 -8.35
C ALA A 162 1.73 -9.98 -9.72
N ASP A 163 2.83 -9.24 -9.68
CA ASP A 163 3.58 -8.80 -10.87
C ASP A 163 4.67 -9.82 -11.27
N SER A 164 5.18 -9.71 -12.50
CA SER A 164 6.31 -10.52 -13.00
C SER A 164 7.56 -10.42 -12.13
N GLU A 165 7.73 -9.29 -11.44
CA GLU A 165 8.81 -9.07 -10.46
C GLU A 165 8.61 -9.87 -9.18
N THR A 166 7.44 -10.47 -8.94
CA THR A 166 7.16 -11.27 -7.74
C THR A 166 7.27 -12.76 -8.02
N TYR A 167 6.92 -13.21 -9.23
CA TYR A 167 7.02 -14.62 -9.63
C TYR A 167 8.45 -15.09 -9.95
N GLY A 168 9.39 -14.16 -10.19
CA GLY A 168 10.74 -14.51 -10.63
C GLY A 168 10.74 -15.33 -11.93
N CYS A 169 11.70 -16.25 -12.07
CA CYS A 169 11.81 -17.15 -13.22
C CYS A 169 10.85 -18.36 -13.16
N CYS A 170 9.88 -18.41 -12.24
CA CYS A 170 8.90 -19.50 -12.20
C CYS A 170 8.13 -19.48 -13.52
N SER A 171 8.29 -20.49 -14.38
CA SER A 171 7.64 -20.56 -15.70
C SER A 171 6.30 -21.30 -15.66
N ASP A 172 5.99 -22.00 -14.56
CA ASP A 172 4.77 -22.79 -14.42
C ASP A 172 3.55 -21.93 -14.10
N ILE A 173 2.50 -22.05 -14.93
CA ILE A 173 1.27 -21.25 -14.82
C ILE A 173 0.46 -21.59 -13.56
N ASN A 174 0.46 -22.84 -13.12
CA ASN A 174 -0.30 -23.29 -11.94
C ASN A 174 0.38 -22.79 -10.67
N GLU A 175 1.70 -22.90 -10.58
CA GLU A 175 2.47 -22.36 -9.46
C GLU A 175 2.29 -20.85 -9.34
N ARG A 176 2.37 -20.11 -10.46
CA ARG A 176 2.07 -18.67 -10.49
C ARG A 176 0.66 -18.38 -10.00
N THR A 177 -0.34 -19.16 -10.43
CA THR A 177 -1.74 -18.94 -10.06
C THR A 177 -1.97 -19.17 -8.56
N ILE A 178 -1.46 -20.27 -8.01
CA ILE A 178 -1.55 -20.58 -6.56
C ILE A 178 -0.84 -19.51 -5.75
N TYR A 179 0.36 -19.12 -6.16
CA TYR A 179 1.12 -18.07 -5.49
C TYR A 179 0.36 -16.74 -5.49
N THR A 180 -0.20 -16.34 -6.63
CA THR A 180 -1.06 -15.14 -6.77
C THR A 180 -2.22 -15.17 -5.80
N PHE A 181 -2.95 -16.29 -5.78
CA PHE A 181 -4.11 -16.44 -4.92
C PHE A 181 -3.73 -16.32 -3.44
N ASN A 182 -2.65 -16.98 -3.02
CA ASN A 182 -2.14 -16.89 -1.64
C ASN A 182 -1.73 -15.46 -1.28
N LEU A 183 -1.10 -14.73 -2.21
CA LEU A 183 -0.78 -13.32 -1.99
C LEU A 183 -2.03 -12.47 -1.81
N ILE A 184 -2.97 -12.54 -2.75
CA ILE A 184 -4.24 -11.78 -2.67
C ILE A 184 -4.98 -12.12 -1.38
N ALA A 185 -5.10 -13.40 -1.05
CA ALA A 185 -5.73 -13.85 0.19
C ALA A 185 -5.03 -13.27 1.43
N SER A 186 -3.70 -13.23 1.45
CA SER A 186 -2.94 -12.70 2.59
C SER A 186 -3.02 -11.18 2.76
N PHE A 187 -3.27 -10.43 1.68
CA PHE A 187 -3.41 -8.97 1.70
C PHE A 187 -4.87 -8.50 1.74
N THR A 188 -5.83 -9.39 1.48
CA THR A 188 -7.28 -9.16 1.62
C THR A 188 -7.67 -8.46 2.93
N PRO A 189 -7.11 -8.82 4.11
CA PRO A 189 -7.43 -8.13 5.36
C PRO A 189 -7.21 -6.62 5.31
N LEU A 190 -6.23 -6.15 4.53
CA LEU A 190 -5.99 -4.72 4.39
C LEU A 190 -7.09 -4.01 3.61
N MET A 191 -8.04 -4.67 2.98
CA MET A 191 -9.14 -4.01 2.27
C MET A 191 -10.51 -4.24 2.93
N ASN A 192 -10.50 -4.77 4.16
CA ASN A 192 -11.69 -5.00 4.96
C ASN A 192 -11.49 -4.43 6.38
N ARG A 193 -12.58 -4.06 7.05
CA ARG A 193 -12.61 -3.61 8.44
C ARG A 193 -13.66 -4.38 9.20
N ILE A 194 -13.23 -5.00 10.31
CA ILE A 194 -14.16 -5.60 11.26
C ILE A 194 -14.73 -4.47 12.12
N LEU A 195 -16.06 -4.39 12.20
CA LEU A 195 -16.77 -3.43 13.05
C LEU A 195 -16.55 -3.78 14.53
N GLY A 196 -16.41 -2.75 15.36
CA GLY A 196 -16.10 -2.94 16.78
C GLY A 196 -15.76 -1.64 17.50
N PRO A 197 -15.24 -1.71 18.74
CA PRO A 197 -14.88 -0.53 19.50
C PRO A 197 -13.91 0.39 18.74
N GLY A 198 -14.37 1.60 18.43
CA GLY A 198 -13.58 2.59 17.69
C GLY A 198 -13.51 2.38 16.18
N THR A 199 -14.30 1.47 15.59
CA THR A 199 -14.42 1.32 14.13
C THR A 199 -15.88 1.33 13.72
N SER A 200 -16.21 2.11 12.70
CA SER A 200 -17.59 2.25 12.24
C SER A 200 -17.66 2.65 10.77
N GLU A 201 -18.81 2.40 10.15
CA GLU A 201 -19.06 2.80 8.77
C GLU A 201 -19.07 4.33 8.55
N THR A 202 -19.08 5.13 9.63
CA THR A 202 -18.97 6.59 9.52
C THR A 202 -17.58 7.04 9.10
N GLU A 203 -16.55 6.21 9.30
CA GLU A 203 -15.20 6.45 8.77
C GLU A 203 -15.20 6.49 7.24
N ASN A 204 -16.12 5.74 6.61
CA ASN A 204 -16.34 5.69 5.15
C ASN A 204 -15.02 5.64 4.36
N GLU A 205 -14.14 4.71 4.71
CA GLU A 205 -12.74 4.75 4.32
C GLU A 205 -12.54 4.36 2.85
N PHE A 206 -11.66 5.09 2.17
CA PHE A 206 -11.01 4.70 0.92
C PHE A 206 -9.54 4.49 1.19
N ARG A 207 -9.01 3.34 0.79
CA ARG A 207 -7.63 2.95 1.08
C ARG A 207 -6.81 2.89 -0.19
N TYR A 208 -5.62 3.45 -0.14
CA TYR A 208 -4.58 3.28 -1.14
C TYR A 208 -3.52 2.34 -0.60
N LEU A 209 -3.15 1.34 -1.40
CA LEU A 209 -2.00 0.47 -1.21
C LEU A 209 -0.99 0.75 -2.30
N ILE A 210 0.26 0.94 -1.91
CA ILE A 210 1.38 1.26 -2.79
C ILE A 210 2.47 0.25 -2.50
N ARG A 211 3.03 -0.34 -3.55
CA ARG A 211 4.21 -1.20 -3.45
C ARG A 211 5.28 -0.68 -4.37
N ARG A 212 6.48 -0.48 -3.85
CA ARG A 212 7.61 -0.07 -4.70
C ARG A 212 8.01 -1.20 -5.65
N LYS A 213 8.36 -0.82 -6.88
CA LYS A 213 8.89 -1.74 -7.89
C LYS A 213 10.23 -2.27 -7.46
N ARG A 214 10.49 -3.52 -7.76
CA ARG A 214 11.73 -4.21 -7.45
C ARG A 214 12.61 -4.28 -8.68
N ARG A 215 13.87 -3.83 -8.55
CA ARG A 215 14.89 -4.04 -9.57
C ARG A 215 15.67 -5.32 -9.25
N TYR A 216 15.55 -6.33 -10.10
CA TYR A 216 16.40 -7.51 -10.04
C TYR A 216 17.78 -7.16 -10.59
N TYR A 217 18.81 -7.27 -9.76
CA TYR A 217 20.21 -7.16 -10.18
C TYR A 217 20.88 -8.54 -10.12
N GLY A 218 21.05 -9.18 -11.29
CA GLY A 218 21.92 -10.34 -11.46
C GLY A 218 21.23 -11.64 -11.92
N ARG A 219 22.01 -12.52 -12.56
CA ARG A 219 21.63 -13.92 -12.84
C ARG A 219 21.92 -14.76 -11.59
N GLY A 220 20.91 -14.93 -10.75
CA GLY A 220 20.99 -15.68 -9.50
C GLY A 220 19.91 -15.18 -8.56
N LEU A 221 19.44 -16.03 -7.64
CA LEU A 221 18.39 -15.76 -6.63
C LEU A 221 18.80 -14.71 -5.58
N TYR A 222 19.31 -13.58 -6.03
CA TYR A 222 19.76 -12.46 -5.23
C TYR A 222 18.82 -11.29 -5.50
N SER A 223 18.15 -10.83 -4.45
CA SER A 223 17.53 -9.51 -4.44
C SER A 223 18.29 -8.66 -3.43
N PRO A 224 19.41 -8.02 -3.79
CA PRO A 224 19.87 -6.86 -3.05
C PRO A 224 18.94 -5.71 -3.43
N ILE A 225 17.77 -5.65 -2.80
CA ILE A 225 17.16 -4.34 -2.58
C ILE A 225 17.69 -3.95 -1.21
N PRO A 226 18.57 -2.94 -1.12
CA PRO A 226 18.86 -2.31 0.14
C PRO A 226 17.50 -1.89 0.70
N ASN A 227 17.02 -2.57 1.76
CA ASN A 227 15.75 -2.29 2.42
C ASN A 227 15.84 -0.94 3.16
N THR A 228 16.18 0.12 2.42
CA THR A 228 16.76 1.39 2.88
C THR A 228 15.73 2.38 3.37
N SER A 229 14.44 2.06 3.18
CA SER A 229 13.31 2.87 3.62
C SER A 229 12.89 2.57 5.05
N THR A 230 13.09 1.35 5.55
CA THR A 230 12.72 1.05 6.94
C THR A 230 13.71 1.68 7.89
N LEU A 231 13.18 2.43 8.85
CA LEU A 231 13.95 3.09 9.90
C LEU A 231 13.63 2.44 11.25
N ILE A 232 14.68 2.13 12.01
CA ILE A 232 14.58 1.60 13.37
C ILE A 232 15.32 2.55 14.31
N SER A 233 14.71 2.87 15.43
CA SER A 233 15.38 3.45 16.60
C SER A 233 15.89 2.31 17.47
N CYS A 234 17.18 2.30 17.74
CA CYS A 234 17.83 1.39 18.69
C CYS A 234 18.52 2.25 19.74
N ASP A 235 18.07 2.15 21.00
CA ASP A 235 18.58 2.92 22.14
C ASP A 235 18.62 4.45 21.85
N GLY A 236 17.54 4.97 21.25
CA GLY A 236 17.38 6.38 20.90
C GLY A 236 18.11 6.85 19.64
N LYS A 237 18.84 5.96 18.95
CA LYS A 237 19.54 6.27 17.69
C LYS A 237 18.82 5.68 16.49
N THR A 238 18.69 6.46 15.42
CA THR A 238 18.01 6.01 14.19
C THR A 238 18.96 5.34 13.20
N TYR A 239 18.55 4.19 12.69
CA TYR A 239 19.26 3.38 11.72
C TYR A 239 18.36 3.05 10.52
N LYS A 240 18.95 2.96 9.33
CA LYS A 240 18.37 2.32 8.15
C LYS A 240 18.56 0.82 8.25
N VAL A 241 17.52 0.06 7.95
CA VAL A 241 17.62 -1.39 7.89
C VAL A 241 18.33 -1.82 6.60
N GLN A 242 19.15 -2.86 6.67
CA GLN A 242 19.67 -3.55 5.50
C GLN A 242 19.52 -5.06 5.72
N VAL A 243 18.61 -5.65 4.96
CA VAL A 243 18.41 -7.09 4.92
C VAL A 243 19.29 -7.70 3.84
N ARG A 244 19.97 -8.79 4.17
CA ARG A 244 20.65 -9.65 3.20
C ARG A 244 20.18 -11.07 3.44
N THR A 245 19.76 -11.76 2.39
CA THR A 245 19.35 -13.17 2.44
C THR A 245 20.26 -13.98 1.51
N TRP A 246 20.57 -15.21 1.89
CA TRP A 246 21.25 -16.17 1.04
C TRP A 246 20.57 -17.53 1.14
N LYS A 247 20.44 -18.21 0.00
CA LYS A 247 20.02 -19.62 0.02
C LYS A 247 21.18 -20.43 0.56
N SER A 248 21.02 -21.00 1.76
CA SER A 248 21.90 -22.11 2.16
C SER A 248 21.63 -23.30 1.23
N SER A 249 22.66 -24.09 0.94
CA SER A 249 22.55 -25.29 0.12
C SER A 249 21.41 -26.20 0.60
N GLN A 250 20.72 -26.84 -0.35
CA GLN A 250 19.44 -27.57 -0.26
C GLN A 250 19.27 -28.68 0.81
N VAL A 251 20.11 -28.74 1.85
CA VAL A 251 20.15 -29.87 2.78
C VAL A 251 19.29 -29.65 4.04
N GLN A 252 18.90 -28.41 4.41
CA GLN A 252 18.15 -28.19 5.66
C GLN A 252 17.01 -27.15 5.63
N GLY A 253 16.70 -26.53 4.49
CA GLY A 253 15.56 -25.59 4.40
C GLY A 253 15.71 -24.32 5.25
N VAL A 254 16.88 -24.08 5.84
CA VAL A 254 17.17 -22.87 6.63
C VAL A 254 17.53 -21.74 5.67
N LEU A 255 16.71 -20.68 5.68
CA LEU A 255 17.05 -19.43 5.05
C LEU A 255 18.09 -18.76 5.94
N ASP A 256 19.28 -18.55 5.42
CA ASP A 256 20.25 -17.75 6.13
C ASP A 256 20.08 -16.28 5.75
N PHE A 257 20.17 -15.39 6.74
CA PHE A 257 19.96 -13.97 6.55
C PHE A 257 20.71 -13.16 7.60
N SER A 258 20.87 -11.87 7.31
CA SER A 258 21.39 -10.87 8.25
C SER A 258 20.55 -9.62 8.16
N ILE A 259 20.25 -9.00 9.31
CA ILE A 259 19.53 -7.74 9.38
C ILE A 259 20.43 -6.71 10.05
N ASN A 260 21.08 -5.90 9.23
CA ASN A 260 22.02 -4.89 9.68
C ASN A 260 21.30 -3.55 9.90
N LEU A 261 21.67 -2.85 10.96
CA LEU A 261 21.25 -1.48 11.24
C LEU A 261 22.38 -0.52 10.84
N ILE A 262 22.17 0.20 9.74
CA ILE A 262 23.12 1.17 9.20
C ILE A 262 22.81 2.56 9.79
N PRO A 263 23.73 3.19 10.50
CA PRO A 263 23.47 4.44 11.22
C PRO A 263 23.17 5.60 10.27
N CYS A 264 22.11 6.36 10.55
CA CYS A 264 21.75 7.54 9.77
C CYS A 264 22.69 8.73 9.99
N ASP A 265 23.36 8.78 11.15
CA ASP A 265 24.25 9.87 11.56
C ASP A 265 25.68 9.76 10.99
N GLY A 266 26.03 8.62 10.38
CA GLY A 266 27.37 8.31 9.89
C GLY A 266 28.47 8.20 10.97
N ARG A 267 28.13 8.35 12.25
CA ARG A 267 29.08 8.35 13.39
C ARG A 267 28.94 7.11 14.26
N SER A 268 27.72 6.61 14.39
CA SER A 268 27.44 5.40 15.16
C SER A 268 28.00 4.17 14.42
N LYS A 269 28.15 3.03 15.12
CA LYS A 269 28.58 1.78 14.49
C LYS A 269 27.37 1.09 13.85
N GLN A 270 27.63 0.32 12.79
CA GLN A 270 26.66 -0.64 12.29
C GLN A 270 26.39 -1.70 13.38
N LEU A 271 25.12 -2.10 13.52
CA LEU A 271 24.70 -3.14 14.46
C LEU A 271 24.03 -4.30 13.71
N ASP A 272 24.06 -5.48 14.32
CA ASP A 272 23.18 -6.59 13.95
C ASP A 272 21.89 -6.50 14.80
N LEU A 273 20.73 -6.52 14.16
CA LEU A 273 19.45 -6.30 14.85
C LEU A 273 19.15 -7.42 15.86
N ILE A 274 19.40 -8.69 15.50
CA ILE A 274 19.10 -9.84 16.36
C ILE A 274 19.96 -9.77 17.61
N THR A 275 21.25 -9.50 17.45
CA THR A 275 22.20 -9.34 18.55
C THR A 275 21.79 -8.19 19.47
N ALA A 276 21.38 -7.05 18.91
CA ALA A 276 20.89 -5.92 19.71
C ALA A 276 19.64 -6.29 20.52
N MET A 277 18.68 -6.98 19.91
CA MET A 277 17.47 -7.46 20.59
C MET A 277 17.79 -8.45 21.72
N GLN A 278 18.69 -9.41 21.50
CA GLN A 278 19.12 -10.40 22.50
C GLN A 278 19.85 -9.75 23.68
N ASN A 279 20.56 -8.65 23.44
CA ASN A 279 21.24 -7.86 24.46
C ASN A 279 20.30 -6.90 25.21
N GLY A 280 19.00 -6.87 24.87
CA GLY A 280 18.00 -6.06 25.55
C GLY A 280 17.95 -4.59 25.12
N SER A 281 18.47 -4.24 23.94
CA SER A 281 18.32 -2.88 23.39
C SER A 281 16.85 -2.51 23.18
N ASP A 282 16.53 -1.24 23.40
CA ASP A 282 15.20 -0.68 23.12
C ASP A 282 15.04 -0.45 21.61
N ILE A 283 14.18 -1.25 20.98
CA ILE A 283 13.95 -1.26 19.53
C ILE A 283 12.56 -0.71 19.23
N ASN A 284 12.49 0.34 18.42
CA ASN A 284 11.24 0.92 17.96
C ASN A 284 11.27 1.18 16.44
N ILE A 285 10.16 0.94 15.75
CA ILE A 285 10.04 1.33 14.33
C ILE A 285 9.86 2.85 14.27
N VAL A 286 10.60 3.50 13.39
CA VAL A 286 10.46 4.94 13.12
C VAL A 286 9.57 5.09 11.89
N PRO A 287 8.41 5.79 11.98
CA PRO A 287 7.52 5.97 10.85
C PRO A 287 8.23 6.59 9.64
N HIS A 288 8.07 5.97 8.48
CA HIS A 288 8.60 6.45 7.22
C HIS A 288 7.47 6.70 6.22
N PHE A 289 7.65 7.69 5.35
CA PHE A 289 6.63 8.12 4.39
C PHE A 289 7.17 8.10 2.97
N TYR A 290 6.41 7.47 2.07
CA TYR A 290 6.59 7.53 0.63
C TYR A 290 5.61 8.53 0.03
N ASN A 291 6.10 9.47 -0.77
CA ASN A 291 5.24 10.42 -1.46
C ASN A 291 4.77 9.81 -2.79
N LEU A 292 3.48 9.47 -2.85
CA LEU A 292 2.81 9.04 -4.08
C LEU A 292 2.52 10.27 -4.95
N ASP A 293 2.99 10.27 -6.20
CA ASP A 293 2.50 11.22 -7.21
C ASP A 293 1.11 10.77 -7.67
N ILE A 294 0.11 11.62 -7.46
CA ILE A 294 -1.30 11.36 -7.77
C ILE A 294 -1.78 12.07 -9.04
N LYS A 295 -0.92 12.84 -9.72
CA LYS A 295 -1.31 13.64 -10.88
C LYS A 295 -1.85 12.76 -11.99
N GLY A 296 -1.24 11.61 -12.21
CA GLY A 296 -1.63 10.64 -13.24
C GLY A 296 -2.91 9.87 -12.92
N THR A 297 -3.52 10.03 -11.74
CA THR A 297 -4.71 9.26 -11.31
C THR A 297 -5.77 10.08 -10.59
N SER A 298 -5.70 11.40 -10.67
CA SER A 298 -6.67 12.28 -10.00
C SER A 298 -7.20 13.31 -10.97
N ASN A 299 -8.51 13.35 -11.19
CA ASN A 299 -9.18 14.43 -11.93
C ASN A 299 -8.86 15.80 -11.33
N ARG A 300 -8.93 15.89 -10.00
CA ARG A 300 -8.68 17.11 -9.24
C ARG A 300 -8.03 16.79 -7.90
N TRP A 301 -7.30 17.74 -7.35
CA TRP A 301 -6.75 17.63 -6.01
C TRP A 301 -6.45 19.03 -5.45
N GLY A 302 -6.30 19.12 -4.13
CA GLY A 302 -6.00 20.41 -3.54
C GLY A 302 -6.01 20.47 -2.03
N TYR A 303 -5.54 21.60 -1.52
CA TYR A 303 -5.55 21.94 -0.10
C TYR A 303 -6.83 22.71 0.24
N ILE A 304 -7.54 22.27 1.28
CA ILE A 304 -8.82 22.85 1.69
C ILE A 304 -8.61 23.90 2.80
N GLY A 305 -7.83 23.57 3.81
CA GLY A 305 -7.68 24.40 5.02
C GLY A 305 -7.99 23.63 6.31
N ASN A 306 -8.44 24.34 7.34
CA ASN A 306 -8.85 23.76 8.61
C ASN A 306 -10.24 23.10 8.56
N LYS A 307 -10.67 22.51 9.68
CA LYS A 307 -11.96 21.81 9.84
C LYS A 307 -13.16 22.63 9.35
N ASP A 308 -13.26 23.91 9.72
CA ASP A 308 -14.35 24.79 9.27
C ASP A 308 -14.35 25.05 7.76
N LYS A 309 -13.16 25.22 7.16
CA LYS A 309 -13.04 25.33 5.71
C LYS A 309 -13.45 24.02 5.03
N CYS A 310 -13.13 22.87 5.64
CA CYS A 310 -13.54 21.57 5.15
C CYS A 310 -15.06 21.41 5.16
N LYS A 311 -15.76 21.74 6.26
CA LYS A 311 -17.23 21.69 6.33
C LYS A 311 -17.88 22.49 5.19
N ARG A 312 -17.47 23.75 5.03
CA ARG A 312 -17.98 24.62 3.95
C ARG A 312 -17.65 24.11 2.55
N PHE A 313 -16.47 23.52 2.36
CA PHE A 313 -16.06 22.94 1.09
C PHE A 313 -16.96 21.77 0.69
N ILE A 314 -17.26 20.87 1.64
CA ILE A 314 -18.12 19.70 1.40
C ILE A 314 -19.56 20.09 1.15
N GLU A 315 -20.11 21.04 1.92
CA GLU A 315 -21.45 21.57 1.63
C GLU A 315 -21.53 22.15 0.22
N ARG A 316 -20.51 22.89 -0.24
CA ARG A 316 -20.49 23.48 -1.59
C ARG A 316 -20.33 22.47 -2.70
N GLU A 317 -19.36 21.56 -2.60
CA GLU A 317 -19.08 20.56 -3.64
C GLU A 317 -20.20 19.52 -3.74
N LEU A 318 -20.82 19.12 -2.62
CA LEU A 318 -21.84 18.06 -2.60
C LEU A 318 -23.28 18.58 -2.70
N LYS A 319 -23.65 19.68 -2.01
CA LYS A 319 -25.02 20.23 -2.03
C LYS A 319 -25.20 21.36 -3.06
N GLY A 320 -24.17 22.17 -3.26
CA GLY A 320 -24.28 23.43 -4.01
C GLY A 320 -24.08 23.34 -5.52
N GLY A 321 -23.56 22.22 -6.05
CA GLY A 321 -23.28 22.04 -7.48
C GLY A 321 -22.20 22.98 -8.06
N VAL A 322 -21.62 23.88 -7.26
CA VAL A 322 -20.60 24.84 -7.67
C VAL A 322 -19.22 24.23 -7.46
N ARG A 323 -18.54 23.90 -8.56
CA ARG A 323 -17.16 23.38 -8.53
C ARG A 323 -16.16 24.52 -8.36
N HIS A 324 -15.20 24.35 -7.46
CA HIS A 324 -14.09 25.31 -7.31
C HIS A 324 -13.28 25.44 -8.62
N ARG A 325 -13.07 26.68 -9.08
CA ARG A 325 -12.22 26.99 -10.23
C ARG A 325 -10.74 26.78 -9.87
N LYS A 326 -9.95 26.38 -10.87
CA LYS A 326 -8.49 26.21 -10.76
C LYS A 326 -7.84 27.43 -10.10
N GLY A 327 -6.93 27.19 -9.17
CA GLY A 327 -6.26 28.23 -8.39
C GLY A 327 -5.02 27.70 -7.69
N ARG A 328 -4.44 28.51 -6.79
CA ARG A 328 -3.20 28.15 -6.07
C ARG A 328 -3.30 26.82 -5.32
N ASP A 329 -4.45 26.55 -4.72
CA ASP A 329 -4.72 25.37 -3.89
C ASP A 329 -5.65 24.35 -4.56
N TYR A 330 -6.02 24.56 -5.83
CA TYR A 330 -6.99 23.74 -6.56
C TYR A 330 -6.48 23.40 -7.95
N HIS A 331 -6.18 22.13 -8.16
CA HIS A 331 -5.52 21.62 -9.36
C HIS A 331 -6.42 20.64 -10.11
N THR A 332 -6.21 20.56 -11.41
CA THR A 332 -6.92 19.68 -12.33
C THR A 332 -5.91 18.92 -13.17
N HIS A 333 -6.18 17.66 -13.47
CA HIS A 333 -5.33 16.87 -14.35
C HIS A 333 -5.28 17.43 -15.77
N HIS A 334 -4.10 17.34 -16.37
CA HIS A 334 -3.85 17.64 -17.77
C HIS A 334 -2.83 16.61 -18.28
N GLY A 335 -3.26 15.63 -19.08
CA GLY A 335 -2.36 14.60 -19.62
C GLY A 335 -3.03 13.25 -19.87
N GLU A 336 -2.19 12.23 -19.99
CA GLU A 336 -2.62 10.84 -20.00
C GLU A 336 -2.75 10.29 -18.57
N TRP A 337 -3.68 9.35 -18.40
CA TRP A 337 -3.88 8.66 -17.14
C TRP A 337 -2.88 7.52 -17.00
N ASP A 338 -2.34 7.35 -15.79
CA ASP A 338 -1.60 6.15 -15.43
C ASP A 338 -2.56 4.95 -15.50
N ARG A 339 -2.22 3.96 -16.31
CA ARG A 339 -3.02 2.73 -16.47
C ARG A 339 -2.20 1.51 -16.10
N LEU A 340 -2.68 0.76 -15.11
CA LEU A 340 -2.13 -0.55 -14.77
C LEU A 340 -2.96 -1.70 -15.35
N ILE A 341 -4.27 -1.49 -15.50
CA ILE A 341 -5.20 -2.45 -16.08
C ILE A 341 -5.64 -1.93 -17.45
N ALA A 342 -5.53 -2.77 -18.47
CA ALA A 342 -6.18 -2.51 -19.75
C ALA A 342 -7.56 -3.17 -19.71
N VAL A 343 -8.61 -2.37 -19.66
CA VAL A 343 -9.98 -2.91 -19.80
C VAL A 343 -10.17 -3.29 -21.27
N ARG A 344 -10.33 -4.59 -21.54
CA ARG A 344 -10.81 -5.11 -22.82
C ARG A 344 -12.09 -5.89 -22.59
N LYS A 345 -13.12 -5.62 -23.40
CA LYS A 345 -14.17 -6.63 -23.62
C LYS A 345 -13.50 -7.78 -24.37
N MET A 346 -13.39 -8.94 -23.74
CA MET A 346 -12.99 -10.16 -24.45
C MET A 346 -14.22 -10.77 -25.11
N ASP A 347 -14.10 -11.10 -26.39
CA ASP A 347 -14.96 -12.12 -27.00
C ASP A 347 -14.45 -13.51 -26.59
N ASP A 348 -15.33 -14.51 -26.56
CA ASP A 348 -15.16 -15.86 -26.00
C ASP A 348 -13.99 -16.71 -26.56
N SER A 349 -13.15 -16.16 -27.44
CA SER A 349 -12.10 -16.89 -28.18
C SER A 349 -10.66 -16.60 -27.76
N TYR A 350 -10.41 -15.75 -26.76
CA TYR A 350 -9.04 -15.37 -26.38
C TYR A 350 -8.42 -16.33 -25.37
N CYS A 351 -7.52 -17.19 -25.85
CA CYS A 351 -6.76 -18.17 -25.06
C CYS A 351 -5.25 -18.07 -25.32
N ASP A 352 -4.67 -16.90 -25.56
CA ASP A 352 -3.21 -16.75 -25.66
C ASP A 352 -2.76 -15.33 -25.28
N GLY A 353 -2.12 -15.20 -24.11
CA GLY A 353 -1.47 -13.98 -23.66
C GLY A 353 -0.85 -14.13 -22.27
N ASP A 354 0.32 -13.50 -22.05
CA ASP A 354 1.09 -13.46 -20.79
C ASP A 354 0.41 -12.67 -19.65
N GLY A 355 -0.91 -12.46 -19.73
CA GLY A 355 -1.70 -11.69 -18.77
C GLY A 355 -2.45 -12.60 -17.79
N VAL A 356 -2.54 -12.18 -16.52
CA VAL A 356 -3.47 -12.79 -15.57
C VAL A 356 -4.88 -12.28 -15.90
N ILE A 357 -5.80 -13.20 -16.18
CA ILE A 357 -7.19 -12.88 -16.50
C ILE A 357 -8.03 -12.95 -15.21
N LEU A 358 -8.53 -11.82 -14.75
CA LEU A 358 -9.50 -11.78 -13.64
C LEU A 358 -10.91 -11.83 -14.24
N ARG A 359 -11.67 -12.90 -14.03
CA ARG A 359 -13.05 -13.01 -14.51
C ARG A 359 -14.02 -12.53 -13.45
N SER A 360 -14.85 -11.53 -13.78
CA SER A 360 -16.03 -11.16 -13.01
C SER A 360 -17.29 -11.70 -13.70
N PRO A 361 -18.18 -12.45 -13.00
CA PRO A 361 -19.41 -12.98 -13.58
C PRO A 361 -20.37 -11.92 -14.13
N GLU A 362 -20.32 -10.70 -13.59
CA GLU A 362 -21.28 -9.64 -13.91
C GLU A 362 -20.72 -8.58 -14.87
N TYR A 363 -19.39 -8.45 -14.96
CA TYR A 363 -18.72 -7.32 -15.64
C TYR A 363 -17.69 -7.74 -16.72
N GLY A 364 -17.52 -9.04 -16.95
CA GLY A 364 -16.62 -9.58 -17.98
C GLY A 364 -15.23 -9.99 -17.46
N ALA A 365 -14.27 -10.17 -18.38
CA ALA A 365 -12.90 -10.57 -18.07
C ALA A 365 -11.93 -9.37 -18.14
N TYR A 366 -11.11 -9.20 -17.11
CA TYR A 366 -10.05 -8.19 -17.04
C TYR A 366 -8.71 -8.83 -17.41
N GLU A 367 -7.97 -8.20 -18.31
CA GLU A 367 -6.61 -8.63 -18.68
C GLU A 367 -5.58 -7.72 -17.99
N MET A 368 -4.75 -8.29 -17.13
CA MET A 368 -3.58 -7.58 -16.62
C MET A 368 -2.50 -7.55 -17.71
N LYS A 369 -2.38 -6.45 -18.46
CA LYS A 369 -1.30 -6.29 -19.44
C LYS A 369 0.04 -6.12 -18.74
N GLN A 370 0.89 -7.15 -18.80
CA GLN A 370 2.32 -6.99 -18.53
C GLN A 370 2.94 -6.08 -19.59
N GLY A 371 3.93 -5.29 -19.18
CA GLY A 371 4.49 -4.19 -19.97
C GLY A 371 4.81 -4.56 -21.42
N GLN A 372 4.01 -4.07 -22.35
CA GLN A 372 4.46 -3.87 -23.72
C GLN A 372 5.05 -2.47 -23.83
N ARG A 373 6.32 -2.39 -24.24
CA ARG A 373 6.76 -1.25 -25.05
C ARG A 373 5.78 -1.18 -26.22
N VAL A 374 5.09 -0.06 -26.35
CA VAL A 374 4.46 0.30 -27.62
C VAL A 374 5.62 0.47 -28.60
N LEU A 375 5.94 -0.59 -29.35
CA LEU A 375 6.59 -0.39 -30.63
C LEU A 375 5.53 0.28 -31.49
N ASN A 376 5.82 1.52 -31.90
CA ASN A 376 5.01 2.19 -32.90
C ASN A 376 4.98 1.31 -34.16
N ASP A 377 3.82 1.20 -34.81
CA ASP A 377 3.60 0.55 -36.11
C ASP A 377 4.37 1.22 -37.29
N LYS A 378 5.48 1.90 -37.01
CA LYS A 378 6.35 2.55 -38.00
C LYS A 378 7.76 1.96 -38.09
N ASP A 379 8.12 1.01 -37.23
CA ASP A 379 9.48 0.45 -37.17
C ASP A 379 9.56 -1.04 -37.55
N LEU A 380 8.80 -1.47 -38.56
CA LEU A 380 9.08 -2.74 -39.25
C LEU A 380 9.69 -2.43 -40.64
N PRO A 381 10.90 -2.94 -40.95
CA PRO A 381 11.41 -2.88 -42.32
C PRO A 381 10.55 -3.80 -43.21
N ALA A 382 10.34 -3.35 -44.45
CA ALA A 382 9.54 -4.00 -45.48
C ALA A 382 10.03 -5.41 -45.85
#